data_AF-A0A5B9FYG3-F1
#
_entry.id   AF-A0A5B9FYG3-F1
#
_cell.length_a   1.000
_cell.length_b   1.000
_cell.length_c   1.000
_cell.angle_alpha   90.00
_cell.angle_beta   90.00
_cell.angle_gamma   90.00
#
_symmetry.space_group_name_H-M   'P 1'
#
loop_
_entity.id
_entity.type
_entity.pdbx_description
1 polymer ?
#
loop_
_entity_poly.entity_id
_entity_poly.type
_entity_poly.pdbx_seq_one_letter_code
_entity_poly.pdbx_strand_id
1 'polypeptide(L)'
;MEQIYENIYHNDWEWIVKLNILVSFILLLLSLLLILFILYLRVFKNHRNLKKAEHYSRLTDFINNYLFDPDFDEAEIENFKNNFLKTSLQKKITTKEILICNQNFKGEANDSIKKLFFSLDLDNIVFKDLKSLKWHRRTRGLYTVSSMGIKIQESLAVKLLNDKRSEVRLQALLYFIKLSQKYPLNFLYRLEESLTIWQQVYLEDALKKYQEQVPDFSKWLTHKQPSVVIFCIKQIAVFNQYENIDQVMPFLESPEEELKRAAIRCMRKIGHEEAIDILLTNFATESNEIKKEILKLITQIGDFNQLQTLSGLLTGKDEEMKIEYLKAEEHFLK
;
A
#
# COMPACT_ATOMS: atom_id res chain seq x y z
N MET A 1 -51.73 17.41 -43.92
CA MET A 1 -50.70 16.69 -44.69
C MET A 1 -50.22 17.51 -45.89
N GLU A 2 -51.11 18.20 -46.63
CA GLU A 2 -50.69 19.13 -47.70
C GLU A 2 -49.98 20.40 -47.20
N GLN A 3 -50.45 21.03 -46.11
CA GLN A 3 -49.75 22.19 -45.52
C GLN A 3 -48.36 21.86 -44.95
N ILE A 4 -48.12 20.60 -44.57
CA ILE A 4 -46.78 20.16 -44.16
C ILE A 4 -45.90 20.02 -45.40
N TYR A 5 -46.45 19.53 -46.52
CA TYR A 5 -45.74 19.42 -47.80
C TYR A 5 -45.42 20.77 -48.45
N GLU A 6 -46.32 21.76 -48.40
CA GLU A 6 -46.06 23.10 -48.94
C GLU A 6 -45.01 23.88 -48.15
N ASN A 7 -45.01 23.76 -46.82
CA ASN A 7 -44.01 24.43 -45.97
C ASN A 7 -42.62 23.78 -46.04
N ILE A 8 -42.54 22.54 -46.55
CA ILE A 8 -41.27 21.86 -46.84
C ILE A 8 -40.66 22.36 -48.17
N TYR A 9 -41.48 22.81 -49.13
CA TYR A 9 -41.03 23.17 -50.48
C TYR A 9 -40.73 24.67 -50.67
N HIS A 10 -41.32 25.55 -49.86
CA HIS A 10 -41.06 27.00 -49.93
C HIS A 10 -40.00 27.46 -48.90
N ASN A 11 -38.73 27.35 -49.32
CA ASN A 11 -37.57 28.20 -49.01
C ASN A 11 -37.04 28.35 -47.55
N ASP A 12 -37.80 28.04 -46.50
CA ASP A 12 -37.37 28.31 -45.11
C ASP A 12 -36.65 27.13 -44.41
N TRP A 13 -36.62 25.94 -45.01
CA TRP A 13 -35.99 24.73 -44.44
C TRP A 13 -34.75 24.26 -45.20
N GLU A 14 -34.42 24.86 -46.36
CA GLU A 14 -33.25 24.46 -47.15
C GLU A 14 -31.94 24.59 -46.37
N TRP A 15 -31.81 25.64 -45.57
CA TRP A 15 -30.63 25.87 -44.74
C TRP A 15 -30.53 24.84 -43.61
N ILE A 16 -31.66 24.39 -43.06
CA ILE A 16 -31.74 23.33 -42.05
C ILE A 16 -31.28 22.00 -42.65
N VAL A 17 -31.75 21.67 -43.86
CA VAL A 17 -31.35 20.45 -44.56
C VAL A 17 -29.86 20.48 -44.91
N LYS A 18 -29.35 21.59 -45.46
CA LYS A 18 -27.91 21.76 -45.76
C LYS A 18 -27.05 21.66 -44.49
N LEU A 19 -27.50 22.26 -43.38
CA LEU A 19 -26.84 22.16 -42.07
C LEU A 19 -26.84 20.73 -41.52
N ASN A 20 -27.97 20.03 -41.57
CA ASN A 20 -28.07 18.65 -41.10
C ASN A 20 -27.17 17.70 -41.90
N ILE A 21 -27.08 17.87 -43.23
CA ILE A 21 -26.17 17.09 -44.07
C ILE A 21 -24.71 17.38 -43.69
N LEU A 22 -24.36 18.66 -43.49
CA LEU A 22 -23.01 19.06 -43.07
C LEU A 22 -22.65 18.48 -41.70
N VAL A 23 -23.55 18.57 -40.71
CA VAL A 23 -23.34 17.99 -39.37
C VAL A 23 -23.21 16.47 -39.45
N SER A 24 -24.05 15.80 -40.26
CA SER A 24 -23.97 14.35 -40.46
C SER A 24 -22.66 13.92 -41.09
N PHE A 25 -22.14 14.69 -42.06
CA PHE A 25 -20.85 14.45 -42.69
C PHE A 25 -19.70 14.66 -41.71
N ILE A 26 -19.75 15.71 -40.87
CA ILE A 26 -18.76 15.94 -39.80
C ILE A 26 -18.76 14.78 -38.80
N LEU A 27 -19.94 14.31 -38.37
CA LEU A 27 -20.05 13.18 -37.46
C LEU A 27 -19.50 11.89 -38.09
N LEU A 28 -19.78 11.65 -39.37
CA LEU A 28 -19.23 10.50 -40.11
C LEU A 28 -17.70 10.61 -40.18
N LEU A 29 -17.15 11.77 -40.56
CA LEU A 29 -15.71 12.02 -40.59
C LEU A 29 -15.07 11.79 -39.22
N LEU A 30 -15.67 12.31 -38.14
CA LEU A 30 -15.18 12.13 -36.78
C LEU A 30 -15.18 10.67 -36.36
N SER A 31 -16.25 9.92 -36.67
CA SER A 31 -16.33 8.49 -36.39
C SER A 31 -15.26 7.70 -37.15
N LEU A 32 -15.02 8.03 -38.42
CA LEU A 32 -13.95 7.43 -39.23
C LEU A 32 -12.57 7.69 -38.61
N LEU A 33 -12.31 8.94 -38.18
CA LEU A 33 -11.04 9.30 -37.53
C LEU A 33 -10.84 8.56 -36.21
N LEU A 34 -11.89 8.40 -35.40
CA LEU A 34 -11.83 7.62 -34.16
C LEU A 34 -11.52 6.15 -34.43
N ILE A 35 -12.14 5.55 -35.44
CA ILE A 35 -11.87 4.16 -35.85
C ILE A 35 -10.40 4.01 -36.28
N LEU A 36 -9.91 4.90 -37.14
CA LEU A 36 -8.51 4.90 -37.59
C LEU A 36 -7.53 5.07 -36.42
N PHE A 37 -7.84 5.96 -35.47
CA PHE A 37 -7.03 6.17 -34.28
C PHE A 37 -6.98 4.93 -33.39
N ILE A 38 -8.11 4.25 -33.16
CA ILE A 38 -8.17 3.00 -32.39
C ILE A 38 -7.38 1.90 -33.09
N LEU A 39 -7.50 1.76 -34.41
CA LEU A 39 -6.73 0.79 -35.20
C LEU A 39 -5.23 1.08 -35.12
N TYR A 40 -4.83 2.33 -35.24
CA TYR A 40 -3.44 2.76 -35.06
C TYR A 40 -2.90 2.36 -33.68
N LEU A 41 -3.64 2.67 -32.60
CA LEU A 41 -3.26 2.28 -31.24
C LEU A 41 -3.15 0.76 -31.09
N ARG A 42 -4.06 0.00 -31.70
CA ARG A 42 -4.07 -1.47 -31.66
C ARG A 42 -2.85 -2.05 -32.37
N VAL A 43 -2.53 -1.57 -33.58
CA VAL A 43 -1.37 -2.02 -34.36
C VAL A 43 -0.08 -1.67 -33.62
N PHE A 44 0.05 -0.43 -33.13
CA PHE A 44 1.21 0.00 -32.37
C PHE A 44 1.41 -0.83 -31.09
N LYS A 45 0.32 -1.10 -30.35
CA LYS A 45 0.34 -1.95 -29.16
C LYS A 45 0.71 -3.39 -29.51
N ASN A 46 0.16 -3.94 -30.59
CA ASN A 46 0.44 -5.31 -31.03
C ASN A 46 1.91 -5.48 -31.42
N HIS A 47 2.47 -4.56 -32.21
CA HIS A 47 3.88 -4.59 -32.60
C HIS A 47 4.81 -4.52 -31.38
N ARG A 48 4.49 -3.65 -30.41
CA ARG A 48 5.25 -3.57 -29.16
C ARG A 48 5.12 -4.84 -28.32
N ASN A 49 3.98 -5.53 -28.37
CA ASN A 49 3.78 -6.77 -27.64
C ASN A 49 4.53 -7.94 -28.28
N LEU A 50 4.55 -8.03 -29.60
CA LEU A 50 5.36 -9.03 -30.32
C LEU A 50 6.85 -8.88 -29.98
N LYS A 51 7.40 -7.66 -30.06
CA LYS A 51 8.80 -7.42 -29.67
C LYS A 51 9.10 -7.76 -28.21
N LYS A 52 8.13 -7.57 -27.31
CA LYS A 52 8.28 -7.98 -25.90
C LYS A 52 8.31 -9.49 -25.76
N ALA A 53 7.42 -10.20 -26.44
CA ALA A 53 7.34 -11.66 -26.39
C ALA A 53 8.61 -12.30 -26.96
N GLU A 54 9.12 -11.79 -28.08
CA GLU A 54 10.39 -12.26 -28.64
C GLU A 54 11.58 -12.00 -27.71
N HIS A 55 11.66 -10.82 -27.10
CA HIS A 55 12.72 -10.51 -26.13
C HIS A 55 12.62 -11.38 -24.89
N TYR A 56 11.40 -11.64 -24.43
CA TYR A 56 11.12 -12.54 -23.30
C TYR A 56 11.59 -13.95 -23.60
N SER A 57 11.24 -14.53 -24.76
CA SER A 57 11.67 -15.89 -25.13
C SER A 57 13.19 -16.01 -25.11
N ARG A 58 13.89 -15.08 -25.79
CA ARG A 58 15.36 -15.07 -25.83
C ARG A 58 15.98 -14.92 -24.44
N LEU A 59 15.38 -14.09 -23.59
CA LEU A 59 15.87 -13.87 -22.24
C LEU A 59 15.70 -15.13 -21.38
N THR A 60 14.58 -15.84 -21.51
CA THR A 60 14.34 -17.09 -20.79
C THR A 60 15.36 -18.15 -21.19
N ASP A 61 15.62 -18.29 -22.49
CA ASP A 61 16.62 -19.23 -23.01
C ASP A 61 18.02 -18.89 -22.47
N PHE A 62 18.39 -17.60 -22.49
CA PHE A 62 19.64 -17.11 -21.94
C PHE A 62 19.78 -17.36 -20.43
N ILE A 63 18.74 -17.09 -19.63
CA ILE A 63 18.76 -17.33 -18.19
C ILE A 63 18.87 -18.84 -17.90
N ASN A 64 18.18 -19.69 -18.66
CA ASN A 64 18.25 -21.13 -18.49
C ASN A 64 19.67 -21.64 -18.77
N ASN A 65 20.30 -21.22 -19.87
CA ASN A 65 21.67 -21.59 -20.18
C ASN A 65 22.62 -21.09 -19.08
N TYR A 66 22.51 -19.82 -18.67
CA TYR A 66 23.34 -19.27 -17.58
C TYR A 66 23.24 -20.05 -16.26
N LEU A 67 22.06 -20.61 -15.95
CA LEU A 67 21.85 -21.33 -14.70
C LEU A 67 22.24 -22.80 -14.73
N PHE A 68 22.13 -23.46 -15.88
CA PHE A 68 22.15 -24.92 -15.96
C PHE A 68 23.15 -25.48 -16.98
N ASP A 69 23.71 -24.66 -17.86
CA ASP A 69 24.74 -25.08 -18.79
C ASP A 69 26.13 -25.02 -18.10
N PRO A 70 26.79 -26.17 -17.88
CA PRO A 70 28.10 -26.21 -17.24
C PRO A 70 29.20 -25.57 -18.09
N ASP A 71 28.99 -25.45 -19.40
CA ASP A 71 29.95 -24.88 -20.35
C ASP A 71 29.67 -23.41 -20.68
N PHE A 72 28.78 -22.75 -19.91
CA PHE A 72 28.39 -21.37 -20.13
C PHE A 72 29.59 -20.40 -20.05
N ASP A 73 29.84 -19.66 -21.12
CA ASP A 73 30.95 -18.70 -21.21
C ASP A 73 30.53 -17.29 -20.73
N GLU A 74 31.36 -16.64 -19.92
CA GLU A 74 31.17 -15.24 -19.53
C GLU A 74 31.07 -14.30 -20.74
N ALA A 75 31.70 -14.64 -21.87
CA ALA A 75 31.56 -13.89 -23.12
C ALA A 75 30.11 -13.82 -23.63
N GLU A 76 29.27 -14.81 -23.31
CA GLU A 76 27.85 -14.80 -23.65
C GLU A 76 27.07 -13.70 -22.91
N ILE A 77 27.48 -13.37 -21.68
CA ILE A 77 26.88 -12.26 -20.91
C ILE A 77 27.13 -10.94 -21.61
N GLU A 78 28.38 -10.70 -22.02
CA GLU A 78 28.77 -9.46 -22.71
C GLU A 78 28.12 -9.37 -24.09
N ASN A 79 28.02 -10.49 -24.81
CA ASN A 79 27.27 -10.60 -26.05
C ASN A 79 25.79 -10.25 -25.84
N PHE A 80 25.15 -10.83 -24.80
CA PHE A 80 23.75 -10.58 -24.51
C PHE A 80 23.48 -9.12 -24.16
N LYS A 81 24.34 -8.55 -23.30
CA LYS A 81 24.31 -7.14 -22.92
C LYS A 81 24.43 -6.22 -24.13
N ASN A 82 25.41 -6.46 -24.99
CA ASN A 82 25.66 -5.59 -26.14
C ASN A 82 24.58 -5.72 -27.22
N ASN A 83 24.03 -6.90 -27.45
CA ASN A 83 23.08 -7.13 -28.53
C ASN A 83 21.61 -7.01 -28.12
N PHE A 84 21.26 -7.40 -26.90
CA PHE A 84 19.87 -7.53 -26.46
C PHE A 84 19.48 -6.57 -25.32
N LEU A 85 20.41 -5.77 -24.76
CA LEU A 85 20.10 -4.74 -23.75
C LEU A 85 20.31 -3.30 -24.23
N LYS A 86 20.09 -3.02 -25.52
CA LYS A 86 20.28 -1.67 -26.10
C LYS A 86 19.22 -0.66 -25.66
N THR A 87 17.95 -1.07 -25.60
CA THR A 87 16.83 -0.15 -25.39
C THR A 87 16.35 -0.11 -23.94
N SER A 88 15.75 1.01 -23.52
CA SER A 88 15.11 1.11 -22.19
C SER A 88 13.99 0.10 -22.00
N LEU A 89 13.33 -0.35 -23.08
CA LEU A 89 12.29 -1.36 -23.01
C LEU A 89 12.88 -2.73 -22.66
N GLN A 90 13.95 -3.14 -23.36
CA GLN A 90 14.65 -4.40 -23.11
C GLN A 90 15.20 -4.45 -21.68
N LYS A 91 15.94 -3.42 -21.25
CA LYS A 91 16.46 -3.33 -19.87
C LYS A 91 15.35 -3.48 -18.82
N LYS A 92 14.18 -2.88 -19.05
CA LYS A 92 13.03 -3.00 -18.13
C LYS A 92 12.42 -4.40 -18.12
N ILE A 93 12.27 -5.04 -19.28
CA ILE A 93 11.76 -6.40 -19.37
C ILE A 93 12.74 -7.34 -18.67
N THR A 94 14.03 -7.22 -18.98
CA THR A 94 15.08 -8.04 -18.37
C THR A 94 15.17 -7.86 -16.87
N THR A 95 15.13 -6.61 -16.37
CA THR A 95 15.08 -6.35 -14.93
C THR A 95 13.86 -7.01 -14.29
N LYS A 96 12.68 -6.91 -14.91
CA LYS A 96 11.46 -7.53 -14.39
C LYS A 96 11.60 -9.05 -14.32
N GLU A 97 12.15 -9.67 -15.35
CA GLU A 97 12.25 -11.13 -15.41
C GLU A 97 13.26 -11.68 -14.42
N ILE A 98 14.42 -11.04 -14.30
CA ILE A 98 15.42 -11.38 -13.27
C ILE A 98 14.82 -11.26 -11.87
N LEU A 99 13.96 -10.27 -11.63
CA LEU A 99 13.26 -10.15 -10.35
C LEU A 99 12.27 -11.31 -10.10
N ILE A 100 11.58 -11.78 -11.14
CA ILE A 100 10.70 -12.96 -11.05
C ILE A 100 11.53 -14.20 -10.75
N CYS A 101 12.64 -14.41 -11.47
CA CYS A 101 13.57 -15.51 -11.21
C CYS A 101 14.11 -15.46 -9.77
N ASN A 102 14.52 -14.29 -9.29
CA ASN A 102 15.01 -14.08 -7.93
C ASN A 102 13.93 -14.38 -6.85
N GLN A 103 12.64 -14.30 -7.17
CA GLN A 103 11.58 -14.68 -6.24
C GLN A 103 11.28 -16.19 -6.25
N ASN A 104 11.46 -16.82 -7.41
CA ASN A 104 11.11 -18.22 -7.60
C ASN A 104 12.26 -19.18 -7.24
N PHE A 105 13.51 -18.78 -7.45
CA PHE A 105 14.69 -19.58 -7.12
C PHE A 105 15.19 -19.33 -5.69
N LYS A 106 15.72 -20.39 -5.06
CA LYS A 106 16.34 -20.38 -3.72
C LYS A 106 17.74 -20.99 -3.79
N GLY A 107 18.57 -20.73 -2.79
CA GLY A 107 19.94 -21.29 -2.71
C GLY A 107 20.86 -20.73 -3.79
N GLU A 108 21.77 -21.57 -4.30
CA GLU A 108 22.82 -21.17 -5.25
C GLU A 108 22.28 -20.52 -6.52
N ALA A 109 21.17 -21.03 -7.07
CA ALA A 109 20.53 -20.45 -8.24
C ALA A 109 20.07 -19.00 -8.00
N ASN A 110 19.59 -18.68 -6.78
CA ASN A 110 19.22 -17.31 -6.42
C ASN A 110 20.45 -16.38 -6.43
N ASP A 111 21.56 -16.85 -5.90
CA ASP A 111 22.81 -16.07 -5.86
C ASP A 111 23.38 -15.88 -7.27
N SER A 112 23.30 -16.88 -8.14
CA SER A 112 23.66 -16.76 -9.55
C SER A 112 22.79 -15.72 -10.27
N ILE A 113 21.48 -15.68 -10.01
CA ILE A 113 20.58 -14.64 -10.57
C ILE A 113 20.96 -13.24 -10.10
N LYS A 114 21.33 -13.09 -8.81
CA LYS A 114 21.83 -11.80 -8.30
C LYS A 114 23.14 -11.39 -8.97
N LYS A 115 24.08 -12.32 -9.17
CA LYS A 115 25.32 -12.05 -9.93
C LYS A 115 25.01 -11.59 -11.35
N LEU A 116 24.14 -12.32 -12.06
CA LEU A 116 23.74 -11.99 -13.42
C LEU A 116 23.15 -10.58 -13.54
N PHE A 117 22.33 -10.17 -12.57
CA PHE A 117 21.77 -8.82 -12.54
C PHE A 117 22.83 -7.73 -12.60
N PHE A 118 23.93 -7.89 -11.85
CA PHE A 118 25.04 -6.96 -11.85
C PHE A 118 25.88 -7.08 -13.11
N SER A 119 26.17 -8.30 -13.59
CA SER A 119 26.94 -8.50 -14.82
C SER A 119 26.26 -7.90 -16.06
N LEU A 120 24.93 -7.82 -16.06
CA LEU A 120 24.13 -7.18 -17.11
C LEU A 120 23.97 -5.65 -16.94
N ASP A 121 24.63 -5.03 -15.95
CA ASP A 121 24.57 -3.58 -15.65
C ASP A 121 23.13 -3.05 -15.43
N LEU A 122 22.25 -3.87 -14.85
CA LEU A 122 20.85 -3.50 -14.64
C LEU A 122 20.66 -2.61 -13.42
N ASP A 123 21.62 -2.59 -12.52
CA ASP A 123 21.69 -1.65 -11.40
C ASP A 123 21.65 -0.18 -11.88
N ASN A 124 22.30 0.14 -13.01
CA ASN A 124 22.30 1.49 -13.59
C ASN A 124 20.89 2.04 -13.87
N ILE A 125 19.99 1.22 -14.44
CA ILE A 125 18.60 1.66 -14.69
C ILE A 125 17.82 1.80 -13.39
N VAL A 126 18.12 0.96 -12.39
CA VAL A 126 17.50 1.01 -11.06
C VAL A 126 17.89 2.27 -10.31
N PHE A 127 19.17 2.65 -10.30
CA PHE A 127 19.63 3.91 -9.70
C PHE A 127 19.06 5.14 -10.41
N LYS A 128 18.89 5.08 -11.73
CA LYS A 128 18.17 6.13 -12.49
C LYS A 128 16.69 6.22 -12.10
N ASP A 129 16.06 5.08 -11.86
CA ASP A 129 14.67 5.01 -11.42
C ASP A 129 14.48 5.55 -9.99
N LEU A 130 15.40 5.28 -9.07
CA LEU A 130 15.39 5.83 -7.70
C LEU A 130 15.48 7.36 -7.66
N LYS A 131 16.22 7.97 -8.60
CA LYS A 131 16.41 9.43 -8.69
C LYS A 131 15.35 10.14 -9.56
N SER A 132 14.41 9.41 -10.14
CA SER A 132 13.41 9.96 -11.06
C SER A 132 12.36 10.81 -10.35
N LEU A 133 11.87 11.88 -10.99
CA LEU A 133 10.72 12.68 -10.54
C LEU A 133 9.39 11.90 -10.58
N LYS A 134 9.29 10.88 -11.44
CA LYS A 134 8.10 10.02 -11.54
C LYS A 134 8.06 9.01 -10.40
N TRP A 135 7.03 9.12 -9.55
CA TRP A 135 6.86 8.30 -8.34
C TRP A 135 6.92 6.79 -8.63
N HIS A 136 6.20 6.32 -9.66
CA HIS A 136 6.17 4.90 -10.03
C HIS A 136 7.54 4.34 -10.43
N ARG A 137 8.46 5.21 -10.87
CA ARG A 137 9.86 4.81 -11.13
C ARG A 137 10.63 4.65 -9.83
N ARG A 138 10.48 5.58 -8.87
CA ARG A 138 11.09 5.46 -7.55
C ARG A 138 10.60 4.21 -6.81
N THR A 139 9.29 3.97 -6.82
CA THR A 139 8.64 2.74 -6.32
C THR A 139 9.24 1.49 -6.95
N ARG A 140 9.38 1.44 -8.30
CA ARG A 140 10.02 0.31 -8.99
C ARG A 140 11.50 0.16 -8.59
N GLY A 141 12.22 1.27 -8.48
CA GLY A 141 13.62 1.26 -8.05
C GLY A 141 13.77 0.66 -6.65
N LEU A 142 12.99 1.15 -5.69
CA LEU A 142 12.94 0.65 -4.30
C LEU A 142 12.60 -0.82 -4.23
N TYR A 143 11.58 -1.25 -4.97
CA TYR A 143 11.20 -2.65 -5.05
C TYR A 143 12.35 -3.52 -5.59
N THR A 144 13.08 -3.03 -6.59
CA THR A 144 14.20 -3.76 -7.20
C THR A 144 15.36 -3.89 -6.22
N VAL A 145 15.81 -2.80 -5.61
CA VAL A 145 16.91 -2.85 -4.62
C VAL A 145 16.53 -3.67 -3.39
N SER A 146 15.26 -3.57 -2.94
CA SER A 146 14.73 -4.38 -1.83
C SER A 146 14.73 -5.88 -2.17
N SER A 147 14.30 -6.23 -3.39
CA SER A 147 14.26 -7.62 -3.86
C SER A 147 15.65 -8.22 -4.04
N MET A 148 16.60 -7.42 -4.50
CA MET A 148 17.98 -7.84 -4.76
C MET A 148 18.90 -7.71 -3.53
N GLY A 149 18.40 -7.22 -2.39
CA GLY A 149 19.19 -7.03 -1.18
C GLY A 149 20.26 -5.93 -1.31
N ILE A 150 20.05 -4.97 -2.21
CA ILE A 150 21.02 -3.92 -2.53
C ILE A 150 20.83 -2.77 -1.54
N LYS A 151 21.86 -2.51 -0.72
CA LYS A 151 21.87 -1.36 0.17
C LYS A 151 22.14 -0.09 -0.63
N ILE A 152 21.18 0.83 -0.64
CA ILE A 152 21.34 2.18 -1.21
C ILE A 152 21.89 3.14 -0.16
N GLN A 153 22.39 4.29 -0.60
CA GLN A 153 22.86 5.35 0.29
C GLN A 153 21.76 5.75 1.29
N GLU A 154 22.11 5.80 2.60
CA GLU A 154 21.14 6.08 3.67
C GLU A 154 20.39 7.40 3.45
N SER A 155 21.09 8.46 3.02
CA SER A 155 20.46 9.76 2.74
C SER A 155 19.38 9.67 1.65
N LEU A 156 19.59 8.84 0.62
CA LEU A 156 18.60 8.57 -0.41
C LEU A 156 17.44 7.73 0.15
N ALA A 157 17.73 6.69 0.94
CA ALA A 157 16.71 5.85 1.56
C ALA A 157 15.77 6.65 2.47
N VAL A 158 16.34 7.50 3.34
CA VAL A 158 15.59 8.39 4.23
C VAL A 158 14.80 9.44 3.44
N LYS A 159 15.37 10.00 2.37
CA LYS A 159 14.63 10.91 1.48
C LYS A 159 13.40 10.23 0.86
N LEU A 160 13.51 8.95 0.48
CA LEU A 160 12.41 8.17 -0.09
C LEU A 160 11.39 7.73 0.98
N LEU A 161 11.84 7.49 2.20
CA LEU A 161 10.99 7.22 3.37
C LEU A 161 10.00 8.35 3.62
N ASN A 162 10.44 9.59 3.40
CA ASN A 162 9.65 10.81 3.58
C ASN A 162 9.21 11.43 2.24
N ASP A 163 9.02 10.61 1.20
CA ASP A 163 8.52 11.09 -0.09
C ASP A 163 7.07 11.61 0.03
N LYS A 164 6.74 12.64 -0.75
CA LYS A 164 5.38 13.21 -0.81
C LYS A 164 4.33 12.15 -1.18
N ARG A 165 4.70 11.14 -1.96
CA ARG A 165 3.81 10.06 -2.40
C ARG A 165 3.84 8.88 -1.45
N SER A 166 2.67 8.52 -0.91
CA SER A 166 2.51 7.42 0.04
C SER A 166 2.92 6.07 -0.53
N GLU A 167 2.81 5.88 -1.85
CA GLU A 167 3.25 4.66 -2.54
C GLU A 167 4.77 4.51 -2.56
N VAL A 168 5.51 5.62 -2.66
CA VAL A 168 6.97 5.62 -2.57
C VAL A 168 7.39 5.35 -1.13
N ARG A 169 6.76 6.05 -0.17
CA ARG A 169 7.00 5.80 1.27
C ARG A 169 6.75 4.35 1.64
N LEU A 170 5.65 3.76 1.17
CA LEU A 170 5.33 2.35 1.43
C LEU A 170 6.45 1.41 0.95
N GLN A 171 6.96 1.62 -0.27
CA GLN A 171 8.08 0.79 -0.76
C GLN A 171 9.38 1.05 0.00
N ALA A 172 9.60 2.28 0.49
CA ALA A 172 10.75 2.59 1.33
C ALA A 172 10.66 1.87 2.69
N LEU A 173 9.49 1.84 3.32
CA LEU A 173 9.23 1.08 4.56
C LEU A 173 9.55 -0.41 4.36
N LEU A 174 9.03 -1.01 3.30
CA LEU A 174 9.28 -2.42 2.96
C LEU A 174 10.77 -2.67 2.67
N TYR A 175 11.45 -1.74 2.01
CA TYR A 175 12.90 -1.78 1.82
C TYR A 175 13.65 -1.80 3.16
N PHE A 176 13.32 -0.89 4.09
CA PHE A 176 13.99 -0.85 5.40
C PHE A 176 13.76 -2.12 6.21
N ILE A 177 12.54 -2.66 6.24
CA ILE A 177 12.27 -3.91 6.95
C ILE A 177 13.05 -5.06 6.34
N LYS A 178 12.98 -5.23 5.02
CA LYS A 178 13.57 -6.38 4.33
C LYS A 178 15.10 -6.40 4.42
N LEU A 179 15.75 -5.24 4.44
CA LEU A 179 17.21 -5.13 4.50
C LEU A 179 17.73 -4.91 5.92
N SER A 180 16.85 -4.77 6.91
CA SER A 180 17.26 -4.72 8.30
C SER A 180 17.73 -6.10 8.73
N GLN A 181 18.83 -6.12 9.49
CA GLN A 181 19.31 -7.33 10.13
C GLN A 181 18.62 -7.47 11.48
N LYS A 182 18.90 -6.56 12.42
CA LYS A 182 18.50 -6.70 13.83
C LYS A 182 17.30 -5.83 14.27
N TYR A 183 17.10 -4.67 13.63
CA TYR A 183 16.15 -3.66 14.11
C TYR A 183 15.24 -3.20 12.96
N PRO A 184 14.19 -3.97 12.63
CA PRO A 184 13.39 -3.76 11.42
C PRO A 184 12.62 -2.44 11.43
N LEU A 185 12.38 -1.86 12.61
CA LEU A 185 11.59 -0.64 12.80
C LEU A 185 12.40 0.61 13.16
N ASN A 186 13.74 0.53 13.20
CA ASN A 186 14.57 1.71 13.53
C ASN A 186 14.42 2.87 12.53
N PHE A 187 13.85 2.63 11.35
CA PHE A 187 13.51 3.71 10.42
C PHE A 187 12.43 4.64 10.97
N LEU A 188 11.62 4.21 11.95
CA LEU A 188 10.54 5.03 12.53
C LEU A 188 11.09 6.32 13.14
N TYR A 189 12.28 6.31 13.74
CA TYR A 189 12.94 7.53 14.24
C TYR A 189 13.22 8.58 13.14
N ARG A 190 13.27 8.16 11.88
CA ARG A 190 13.53 9.01 10.71
C ARG A 190 12.25 9.30 9.92
N LEU A 191 11.10 8.81 10.38
CA LEU A 191 9.83 9.04 9.72
C LEU A 191 9.28 10.42 10.09
N GLU A 192 9.09 11.26 9.08
CA GLU A 192 8.59 12.62 9.25
C GLU A 192 7.10 12.74 8.98
N GLU A 193 6.56 11.86 8.15
CA GLU A 193 5.17 11.87 7.68
C GLU A 193 4.30 10.88 8.45
N SER A 194 2.98 11.10 8.46
CA SER A 194 2.04 10.15 9.04
C SER A 194 1.99 8.83 8.25
N LEU A 195 1.85 7.72 8.99
CA LEU A 195 1.60 6.40 8.43
C LEU A 195 0.16 6.32 7.93
N THR A 196 -0.01 5.94 6.68
CA THR A 196 -1.34 5.60 6.15
C THR A 196 -1.82 4.27 6.73
N ILE A 197 -3.14 4.04 6.72
CA ILE A 197 -3.74 2.76 7.14
C ILE A 197 -3.10 1.59 6.38
N TRP A 198 -2.92 1.73 5.06
CA TRP A 198 -2.26 0.71 4.25
C TRP A 198 -0.82 0.45 4.70
N GLN A 199 -0.05 1.50 5.00
CA GLN A 199 1.31 1.33 5.51
C GLN A 199 1.30 0.56 6.84
N GLN A 200 0.39 0.87 7.77
CA GLN A 200 0.26 0.12 9.02
C GLN A 200 -0.03 -1.36 8.77
N VAL A 201 -0.94 -1.69 7.84
CA VAL A 201 -1.28 -3.08 7.48
C VAL A 201 -0.06 -3.81 6.91
N TYR A 202 0.69 -3.18 5.99
CA TYR A 202 1.90 -3.79 5.42
C TYR A 202 3.01 -3.98 6.45
N LEU A 203 3.18 -3.01 7.37
CA LEU A 203 4.13 -3.15 8.48
C LEU A 203 3.74 -4.32 9.38
N GLU A 204 2.47 -4.46 9.73
CA GLU A 204 1.98 -5.56 10.55
C GLU A 204 2.19 -6.93 9.87
N ASP A 205 1.87 -7.07 8.59
CA ASP A 205 2.11 -8.31 7.84
C ASP A 205 3.60 -8.65 7.75
N ALA A 206 4.45 -7.65 7.54
CA ALA A 206 5.89 -7.84 7.49
C ALA A 206 6.47 -8.27 8.85
N LEU A 207 5.97 -7.71 9.95
CA LEU A 207 6.40 -8.05 11.31
C LEU A 207 5.95 -9.45 11.73
N LYS A 208 4.76 -9.90 11.33
CA LYS A 208 4.29 -11.28 11.59
C LYS A 208 5.21 -12.35 10.98
N LYS A 209 5.90 -12.00 9.88
CA LYS A 209 6.85 -12.87 9.18
C LYS A 209 8.28 -12.74 9.71
N TYR A 210 8.54 -11.78 10.59
CA TYR A 210 9.87 -11.54 11.13
C TYR A 210 10.20 -12.61 12.18
N GLN A 211 11.26 -13.38 11.94
CA GLN A 211 11.60 -14.57 12.73
C GLN A 211 12.54 -14.27 13.91
N GLU A 212 13.03 -13.04 14.05
CA GLU A 212 13.92 -12.66 15.15
C GLU A 212 13.12 -12.13 16.36
N GLN A 213 13.82 -11.42 17.25
CA GLN A 213 13.21 -10.83 18.43
C GLN A 213 12.19 -9.75 18.05
N VAL A 214 10.98 -9.89 18.58
CA VAL A 214 9.92 -8.88 18.45
C VAL A 214 10.44 -7.54 18.98
N PRO A 215 10.33 -6.44 18.21
CA PRO A 215 10.74 -5.12 18.68
C PRO A 215 9.89 -4.67 19.87
N ASP A 216 10.53 -4.07 20.87
CA ASP A 216 9.82 -3.32 21.92
C ASP A 216 9.19 -2.05 21.32
N PHE A 217 7.85 -2.03 21.25
CA PHE A 217 7.10 -0.97 20.60
C PHE A 217 6.93 0.28 21.47
N SER A 218 7.19 0.18 22.78
CA SER A 218 7.10 1.32 23.70
C SER A 218 8.04 2.48 23.33
N LYS A 219 9.15 2.14 22.68
CA LYS A 219 10.19 3.06 22.18
C LYS A 219 9.69 4.18 21.27
N TRP A 220 8.51 4.01 20.68
CA TRP A 220 7.92 4.98 19.75
C TRP A 220 6.56 5.52 20.23
N LEU A 221 6.16 5.30 21.48
CA LEU A 221 4.95 5.89 22.05
C LEU A 221 5.04 7.42 22.19
N THR A 222 6.26 7.97 22.26
CA THR A 222 6.53 9.42 22.30
C THR A 222 6.75 10.03 20.91
N HIS A 223 6.48 9.28 19.84
CA HIS A 223 6.75 9.73 18.48
C HIS A 223 5.88 10.93 18.08
N LYS A 224 6.46 11.90 17.36
CA LYS A 224 5.77 13.14 16.94
C LYS A 224 4.53 12.93 16.06
N GLN A 225 4.45 11.77 15.40
CA GLN A 225 3.34 11.41 14.52
C GLN A 225 2.36 10.49 15.26
N PRO A 226 1.10 10.92 15.52
CA PRO A 226 0.11 10.10 16.21
C PRO A 226 -0.15 8.75 15.52
N SER A 227 -0.14 8.72 14.19
CA SER A 227 -0.27 7.48 13.43
C SER A 227 0.80 6.42 13.74
N VAL A 228 2.02 6.82 14.14
CA VAL A 228 3.08 5.91 14.59
C VAL A 228 2.79 5.42 16.00
N VAL A 229 2.37 6.32 16.89
CA VAL A 229 1.98 5.96 18.26
C VAL A 229 0.81 4.98 18.25
N ILE A 230 -0.24 5.25 17.46
CA ILE A 230 -1.38 4.35 17.23
C ILE A 230 -0.91 2.99 16.72
N PHE A 231 0.01 2.96 15.76
CA PHE A 231 0.58 1.72 15.25
C PHE A 231 1.26 0.94 16.38
N CYS A 232 2.10 1.59 17.17
CA CYS A 232 2.83 0.98 18.29
C CYS A 232 1.87 0.45 19.37
N ILE A 233 0.86 1.21 19.79
CA ILE A 233 -0.17 0.75 20.74
C ILE A 233 -0.86 -0.52 20.23
N LYS A 234 -1.22 -0.56 18.94
CA LYS A 234 -1.80 -1.76 18.33
C LYS A 234 -0.82 -2.94 18.36
N GLN A 235 0.44 -2.71 18.03
CA GLN A 235 1.44 -3.78 18.00
C GLN A 235 1.77 -4.32 19.40
N ILE A 236 1.79 -3.47 20.45
CA ILE A 236 1.90 -3.91 21.86
C ILE A 236 0.83 -4.97 22.16
N ALA A 237 -0.42 -4.73 21.75
CA ALA A 237 -1.50 -5.68 21.93
C ALA A 237 -1.44 -6.90 20.98
N VAL A 238 -0.88 -6.76 19.77
CA VAL A 238 -0.74 -7.88 18.82
C VAL A 238 0.35 -8.85 19.25
N PHE A 239 1.42 -8.34 19.83
CA PHE A 239 2.57 -9.13 20.27
C PHE A 239 2.61 -9.39 21.78
N ASN A 240 1.52 -9.06 22.49
CA ASN A 240 1.34 -9.32 23.93
C ASN A 240 2.49 -8.77 24.80
N GLN A 241 2.89 -7.52 24.58
CA GLN A 241 3.91 -6.84 25.40
C GLN A 241 3.28 -6.26 26.68
N TYR A 242 2.90 -7.16 27.61
CA TYR A 242 2.24 -6.81 28.87
C TYR A 242 3.08 -5.84 29.73
N GLU A 243 4.40 -5.94 29.64
CA GLU A 243 5.36 -5.05 30.32
C GLU A 243 5.22 -3.57 29.93
N ASN A 244 4.52 -3.27 28.84
CA ASN A 244 4.36 -1.93 28.30
C ASN A 244 2.97 -1.31 28.58
N ILE A 245 2.07 -2.00 29.30
CA ILE A 245 0.69 -1.53 29.56
C ILE A 245 0.67 -0.18 30.27
N ASP A 246 1.51 0.01 31.30
CA ASP A 246 1.59 1.26 32.06
C ASP A 246 1.95 2.45 31.17
N GLN A 247 2.70 2.21 30.09
CA GLN A 247 3.05 3.26 29.12
C GLN A 247 1.89 3.57 28.15
N VAL A 248 0.92 2.66 28.00
CA VAL A 248 -0.29 2.85 27.16
C VAL A 248 -1.42 3.51 27.96
N MET A 249 -1.49 3.32 29.27
CA MET A 249 -2.55 3.85 30.14
C MET A 249 -2.80 5.37 29.99
N PRO A 250 -1.78 6.25 29.91
CA PRO A 250 -2.01 7.68 29.73
C PRO A 250 -2.79 8.06 28.46
N PHE A 251 -2.78 7.20 27.43
CA PHE A 251 -3.51 7.46 26.19
C PHE A 251 -5.03 7.28 26.33
N LEU A 252 -5.53 6.66 27.41
CA LEU A 252 -6.98 6.59 27.71
C LEU A 252 -7.60 7.97 27.96
N GLU A 253 -6.79 8.94 28.34
CA GLU A 253 -7.20 10.33 28.57
C GLU A 253 -6.79 11.27 27.43
N SER A 254 -6.25 10.73 26.34
CA SER A 254 -5.77 11.53 25.20
C SER A 254 -6.89 12.41 24.61
N PRO A 255 -6.63 13.70 24.33
CA PRO A 255 -7.60 14.54 23.63
C PRO A 255 -7.80 14.11 22.17
N GLU A 256 -6.82 13.40 21.58
CA GLU A 256 -6.95 12.82 20.25
C GLU A 256 -7.73 11.50 20.32
N GLU A 257 -8.94 11.52 19.76
CA GLU A 257 -9.89 10.41 19.80
C GLU A 257 -9.33 9.10 19.20
N GLU A 258 -8.53 9.20 18.14
CA GLU A 258 -7.90 8.06 17.49
C GLU A 258 -6.89 7.35 18.40
N LEU A 259 -6.12 8.11 19.19
CA LEU A 259 -5.18 7.59 20.18
C LEU A 259 -5.92 6.93 21.34
N LYS A 260 -6.93 7.62 21.89
CA LYS A 260 -7.78 7.09 22.95
C LYS A 260 -8.42 5.78 22.54
N ARG A 261 -9.00 5.74 21.33
CA ARG A 261 -9.59 4.52 20.77
C ARG A 261 -8.58 3.39 20.60
N ALA A 262 -7.35 3.70 20.17
CA ALA A 262 -6.29 2.71 20.06
C ALA A 262 -5.92 2.12 21.43
N ALA A 263 -5.84 2.96 22.47
CA ALA A 263 -5.55 2.55 23.84
C ALA A 263 -6.67 1.67 24.40
N ILE A 264 -7.94 2.06 24.28
CA ILE A 264 -9.09 1.24 24.72
C ILE A 264 -9.07 -0.15 24.06
N ARG A 265 -8.83 -0.20 22.74
CA ARG A 265 -8.74 -1.47 22.01
C ARG A 265 -7.54 -2.31 22.44
N CYS A 266 -6.43 -1.68 22.80
CA CYS A 266 -5.25 -2.34 23.37
C CYS A 266 -5.60 -2.99 24.71
N MET A 267 -6.18 -2.23 25.64
CA MET A 267 -6.60 -2.73 26.96
C MET A 267 -7.61 -3.88 26.84
N ARG A 268 -8.58 -3.75 25.93
CA ARG A 268 -9.55 -4.82 25.65
C ARG A 268 -8.91 -6.11 25.17
N LYS A 269 -7.91 -6.00 24.29
CA LYS A 269 -7.23 -7.17 23.72
C LYS A 269 -6.29 -7.84 24.73
N ILE A 270 -5.68 -7.05 25.60
CA ILE A 270 -4.76 -7.52 26.64
C ILE A 270 -5.52 -8.07 27.86
N GLY A 271 -6.73 -7.60 28.14
CA GLY A 271 -7.49 -7.98 29.32
C GLY A 271 -7.14 -7.17 30.57
N HIS A 272 -6.80 -5.89 30.42
CA HIS A 272 -6.45 -5.03 31.55
C HIS A 272 -7.70 -4.31 32.11
N GLU A 273 -8.28 -4.88 33.17
CA GLU A 273 -9.56 -4.44 33.76
C GLU A 273 -9.50 -3.05 34.40
N GLU A 274 -8.36 -2.66 34.99
CA GLU A 274 -8.19 -1.35 35.66
C GLU A 274 -8.43 -0.16 34.70
N ALA A 275 -8.29 -0.38 33.39
CA ALA A 275 -8.63 0.63 32.38
C ALA A 275 -10.11 1.02 32.39
N ILE A 276 -11.01 0.14 32.84
CA ILE A 276 -12.45 0.39 32.88
C ILE A 276 -12.75 1.53 33.86
N ASP A 277 -12.19 1.49 35.06
CA ASP A 277 -12.49 2.47 36.12
C ASP A 277 -12.09 3.90 35.69
N ILE A 278 -10.96 4.03 34.98
CA ILE A 278 -10.51 5.30 34.40
C ILE A 278 -11.51 5.80 33.35
N LEU A 279 -11.96 4.93 32.46
CA LEU A 279 -12.86 5.28 31.36
C LEU A 279 -14.28 5.61 31.83
N LEU A 280 -14.76 4.96 32.90
CA LEU A 280 -16.06 5.23 33.50
C LEU A 280 -16.15 6.65 34.05
N THR A 281 -15.06 7.18 34.61
CA THR A 281 -15.00 8.53 35.19
C THR A 281 -15.35 9.62 34.17
N ASN A 282 -14.92 9.45 32.92
CA ASN A 282 -15.10 10.47 31.88
C ASN A 282 -16.19 10.11 30.85
N PHE A 283 -16.85 8.95 30.99
CA PHE A 283 -17.76 8.38 30.00
C PHE A 283 -18.81 9.38 29.48
N ALA A 284 -19.44 10.15 30.37
CA ALA A 284 -20.50 11.10 29.99
C ALA A 284 -20.04 12.13 28.93
N THR A 285 -18.79 12.59 29.05
CA THR A 285 -18.20 13.64 28.20
C THR A 285 -17.59 13.12 26.89
N GLU A 286 -17.47 11.80 26.74
CA GLU A 286 -16.84 11.19 25.56
C GLU A 286 -17.72 11.26 24.31
N SER A 287 -17.07 11.14 23.14
CA SER A 287 -17.76 10.97 21.85
C SER A 287 -18.52 9.63 21.81
N ASN A 288 -19.53 9.55 20.93
CA ASN A 288 -20.29 8.31 20.75
C ASN A 288 -19.40 7.14 20.31
N GLU A 289 -18.39 7.39 19.47
CA GLU A 289 -17.47 6.34 19.01
C GLU A 289 -16.59 5.82 20.16
N ILE A 290 -16.14 6.67 21.08
CA ILE A 290 -15.42 6.24 22.28
C ILE A 290 -16.36 5.50 23.24
N LYS A 291 -17.57 5.99 23.47
CA LYS A 291 -18.57 5.32 24.32
C LYS A 291 -18.86 3.90 23.82
N LYS A 292 -19.01 3.69 22.51
CA LYS A 292 -19.16 2.36 21.90
C LYS A 292 -17.96 1.44 22.20
N GLU A 293 -16.74 1.98 22.19
CA GLU A 293 -15.54 1.20 22.47
C GLU A 293 -15.39 0.86 23.96
N ILE A 294 -15.82 1.75 24.86
CA ILE A 294 -15.90 1.51 26.31
C ILE A 294 -16.93 0.41 26.61
N LEU A 295 -18.13 0.48 26.00
CA LEU A 295 -19.13 -0.59 26.16
C LEU A 295 -18.56 -1.95 25.72
N LYS A 296 -17.91 -2.01 24.55
CA LYS A 296 -17.25 -3.23 24.06
C LYS A 296 -16.14 -3.72 25.00
N LEU A 297 -15.40 -2.81 25.63
CA LEU A 297 -14.39 -3.15 26.64
C LEU A 297 -15.05 -3.85 27.83
N ILE A 298 -16.06 -3.21 28.43
CA ILE A 298 -16.79 -3.75 29.59
C ILE A 298 -17.42 -5.09 29.25
N THR A 299 -18.11 -5.22 28.11
CA THR A 299 -18.74 -6.49 27.70
C THR A 299 -17.73 -7.64 27.58
N GLN A 300 -16.49 -7.34 27.16
CA GLN A 300 -15.50 -8.39 26.91
C GLN A 300 -14.68 -8.76 28.15
N ILE A 301 -14.33 -7.79 29.00
CA ILE A 301 -13.39 -8.00 30.11
C ILE A 301 -13.87 -7.47 31.46
N GLY A 302 -14.96 -6.71 31.51
CA GLY A 302 -15.52 -6.15 32.75
C GLY A 302 -16.63 -7.00 33.35
N ASP A 303 -17.32 -6.42 34.32
CA ASP A 303 -18.46 -7.05 34.99
C ASP A 303 -19.80 -6.32 34.78
N PHE A 304 -20.87 -6.98 35.22
CA PHE A 304 -22.22 -6.45 35.08
C PHE A 304 -22.46 -5.20 35.94
N ASN A 305 -21.79 -5.06 37.09
CA ASN A 305 -21.95 -3.90 37.96
C ASN A 305 -21.35 -2.65 37.30
N GLN A 306 -20.16 -2.79 36.70
CA GLN A 306 -19.50 -1.75 35.91
C GLN A 306 -20.40 -1.31 34.75
N LEU A 307 -21.04 -2.25 34.05
CA LEU A 307 -22.01 -1.91 33.01
C LEU A 307 -23.21 -1.13 33.58
N GLN A 308 -23.80 -1.58 34.70
CA GLN A 308 -24.96 -0.93 35.30
C GLN A 308 -24.71 0.53 35.71
N THR A 309 -23.47 0.90 36.05
CA THR A 309 -23.12 2.31 36.33
C THR A 309 -23.44 3.25 35.17
N LEU A 310 -23.43 2.74 33.93
CA LEU A 310 -23.70 3.50 32.71
C LEU A 310 -25.20 3.66 32.40
N SER A 311 -26.07 2.86 33.03
CA SER A 311 -27.52 2.85 32.75
C SER A 311 -28.16 4.24 32.88
N GLY A 312 -27.80 5.00 33.92
CA GLY A 312 -28.29 6.36 34.16
C GLY A 312 -27.72 7.40 33.20
N LEU A 313 -26.50 7.17 32.70
CA LEU A 313 -25.79 8.10 31.81
C LEU A 313 -26.25 8.00 30.34
N LEU A 314 -26.96 6.93 29.99
CA LEU A 314 -27.44 6.63 28.64
C LEU A 314 -28.92 7.00 28.41
N THR A 315 -29.52 7.76 29.32
CA THR A 315 -30.95 8.12 29.33
C THR A 315 -31.35 9.22 28.32
N GLY A 316 -30.50 9.52 27.32
CA GLY A 316 -30.73 10.56 26.30
C GLY A 316 -31.44 10.09 25.02
N LYS A 317 -31.60 11.01 24.05
CA LYS A 317 -32.19 10.78 22.71
C LYS A 317 -31.35 9.88 21.78
N ASP A 318 -30.26 9.30 22.26
CA ASP A 318 -29.34 8.51 21.45
C ASP A 318 -29.76 7.04 21.43
N GLU A 319 -30.69 6.74 20.51
CA GLU A 319 -31.22 5.38 20.31
C GLU A 319 -30.12 4.38 19.96
N GLU A 320 -29.07 4.79 19.24
CA GLU A 320 -27.97 3.92 18.86
C GLU A 320 -27.17 3.46 20.09
N MET A 321 -26.80 4.41 20.96
CA MET A 321 -26.09 4.09 22.21
C MET A 321 -26.91 3.22 23.16
N LYS A 322 -28.23 3.43 23.21
CA LYS A 322 -29.14 2.57 23.98
C LYS A 322 -29.16 1.13 23.46
N ILE A 323 -29.19 0.94 22.14
CA ILE A 323 -29.14 -0.38 21.52
C ILE A 323 -27.82 -1.09 21.86
N GLU A 324 -26.69 -0.39 21.79
CA GLU A 324 -25.39 -0.99 22.13
C GLU A 324 -25.30 -1.38 23.60
N TYR A 325 -25.85 -0.57 24.52
CA TYR A 325 -25.95 -0.93 25.93
C TYR A 325 -26.83 -2.15 26.17
N LEU A 326 -28.01 -2.22 25.56
CA LEU A 326 -28.91 -3.37 25.72
C LEU A 326 -28.28 -4.66 25.19
N LYS A 327 -27.51 -4.61 24.10
CA LYS A 327 -26.73 -5.76 23.61
C LYS A 327 -25.67 -6.20 24.62
N ALA A 328 -24.98 -5.24 25.25
CA ALA A 328 -24.00 -5.52 26.29
C ALA A 328 -24.67 -6.15 27.53
N GLU A 329 -25.83 -5.65 27.94
CA GLU A 329 -26.62 -6.20 29.05
C GLU A 329 -27.09 -7.63 28.75
N GLU A 330 -27.61 -7.89 27.56
CA GLU A 330 -27.99 -9.24 27.13
C GLU A 330 -26.81 -10.23 27.18
N HIS A 331 -25.58 -9.78 26.90
CA HIS A 331 -24.38 -10.61 26.98
C HIS A 331 -24.07 -11.08 28.42
N PHE A 332 -24.34 -10.26 29.44
CA PHE A 332 -24.11 -10.62 30.84
C PHE A 332 -25.24 -11.47 31.46
N LEU A 333 -26.44 -11.44 30.86
CA LEU A 333 -27.62 -12.17 31.33
C LEU A 333 -27.75 -13.58 30.74
N LYS A 334 -26.91 -13.93 29.76
CA LYS A 334 -26.78 -15.28 29.19
C LYS A 334 -25.71 -16.07 29.93
#